data_AF-A0A0F8VSF3-F1
#
_entry.id   AF-A0A0F8VSF3-F1
#
_cell.length_a   1.000
_cell.length_b   1.000
_cell.length_c   1.000
_cell.angle_alpha   90.00
_cell.angle_beta   90.00
_cell.angle_gamma   90.00
#
_symmetry.space_group_name_H-M   'P 1'
#
loop_
_entity.id
_entity.type
_entity.pdbx_description
1 polymer ?
#
loop_
_entity_poly.entity_id
_entity_poly.type
_entity_poly.pdbx_seq_one_letter_code
_entity_poly.pdbx_strand_id
1 'polypeptide(L)'
;MNIGLGVTTYKRPEHLKLFKEQLKKFSKRGSTLGLGLLDYLVKIHEYDDEVARKGIAYGKNQCLKALKDCDYIFLFDDDCVPIKEGWIKWFIKARKESGQHHFLYLRDTPSLRCTGVKKGIQIFNNCGGAFMFLTKEVLKTVGGFNKNYGLYGHFNFYFLNRRLMARIGQGVALASNPFDLERNFKNTAYGSKLLSSTFLMLNYKKPNILGRIGLQAGLSLVHYSNANIKAPNTSTNTFAFNVGVNYSWVEDDLPAYIPQKRTTLIEPLRFNLVLRGGVNESDYV
;
A
#
# COMPACT_ATOMS: atom_id res chain seq x y z
N MET A 1 20.81 13.02 16.61
CA MET A 1 20.56 11.76 15.88
C MET A 1 19.50 11.00 16.65
N ASN A 2 18.27 10.98 16.14
CA ASN A 2 17.13 10.39 16.83
C ASN A 2 16.87 8.98 16.28
N ILE A 3 16.83 8.00 17.17
CA ILE A 3 16.57 6.59 16.80
C ILE A 3 15.21 6.19 17.35
N GLY A 4 14.39 5.62 16.47
CA GLY A 4 13.07 5.07 16.78
C GLY A 4 13.05 3.56 16.66
N LEU A 5 12.45 2.88 17.64
CA LEU A 5 12.23 1.43 17.62
C LEU A 5 10.74 1.15 17.67
N GLY A 6 10.19 0.53 16.64
CA GLY A 6 8.78 0.14 16.54
C GLY A 6 8.61 -1.36 16.65
N VAL A 7 7.68 -1.83 17.46
CA VAL A 7 7.37 -3.26 17.61
C VAL A 7 5.88 -3.48 17.42
N THR A 8 5.51 -4.48 16.64
CA THR A 8 4.12 -4.95 16.54
C THR A 8 3.94 -6.30 17.20
N THR A 9 2.92 -6.42 18.06
CA THR A 9 2.57 -7.67 18.77
C THR A 9 1.07 -7.85 18.86
N TYR A 10 0.61 -9.10 18.95
CA TYR A 10 -0.80 -9.44 19.15
C TYR A 10 -0.93 -10.67 20.06
N LYS A 11 -1.42 -10.46 21.29
CA LYS A 11 -1.64 -11.53 22.29
C LYS A 11 -0.45 -12.47 22.48
N ARG A 12 0.76 -11.94 22.45
CA ARG A 12 2.00 -12.71 22.64
C ARG A 12 2.87 -12.07 23.74
N PRO A 13 2.37 -12.02 25.00
CA PRO A 13 3.09 -11.35 26.09
C PRO A 13 4.48 -11.95 26.33
N GLU A 14 4.65 -13.26 26.17
CA GLU A 14 5.95 -13.93 26.32
C GLU A 14 6.96 -13.53 25.24
N HIS A 15 6.51 -13.36 24.00
CA HIS A 15 7.38 -12.91 22.91
C HIS A 15 7.77 -11.45 23.11
N LEU A 16 6.82 -10.60 23.49
CA LEU A 16 7.09 -9.20 23.81
C LEU A 16 8.05 -9.06 25.00
N LYS A 17 7.92 -9.92 26.02
CA LYS A 17 8.84 -9.97 27.16
C LYS A 17 10.25 -10.36 26.71
N LEU A 18 10.39 -11.44 25.95
CA LEU A 18 11.66 -11.86 25.38
C LEU A 18 12.28 -10.76 24.51
N PHE A 19 11.48 -10.11 23.67
CA PHE A 19 11.92 -8.98 22.85
C PHE A 19 12.49 -7.86 23.71
N LYS A 20 11.78 -7.44 24.76
CA LYS A 20 12.23 -6.39 25.68
C LYS A 20 13.53 -6.78 26.38
N GLU A 21 13.66 -8.04 26.80
CA GLU A 21 14.87 -8.56 27.43
C GLU A 21 16.07 -8.57 26.48
N GLN A 22 15.89 -9.05 25.24
CA GLN A 22 16.95 -9.08 24.23
C GLN A 22 17.35 -7.67 23.78
N LEU A 23 16.37 -6.79 23.58
CA LEU A 23 16.63 -5.39 23.29
C LEU A 23 17.44 -4.75 24.41
N LYS A 24 17.06 -5.01 25.67
CA LYS A 24 17.81 -4.54 26.84
C LYS A 24 19.19 -5.17 26.93
N LYS A 25 19.39 -6.43 26.52
CA LYS A 25 20.69 -7.11 26.55
C LYS A 25 21.65 -6.57 25.51
N PHE A 26 21.21 -6.44 24.25
CA PHE A 26 22.08 -6.12 23.12
C PHE A 26 22.10 -4.64 22.73
N SER A 27 21.34 -3.81 23.44
CA SER A 27 21.34 -2.35 23.27
C SER A 27 21.84 -1.62 24.52
N LYS A 28 22.60 -2.30 25.41
CA LYS A 28 23.20 -1.68 26.62
C LYS A 28 24.29 -0.66 26.30
N ARG A 29 24.48 0.27 27.25
CA ARG A 29 25.65 1.12 27.41
C ARG A 29 26.93 0.30 27.22
N GLY A 30 27.72 0.65 26.21
CA GLY A 30 28.95 -0.07 25.85
C GLY A 30 29.40 0.17 24.41
N SER A 31 28.53 0.71 23.57
CA SER A 31 28.95 1.22 22.27
C SER A 31 29.33 2.69 22.40
N THR A 32 30.43 3.11 21.75
CA THR A 32 31.07 4.46 21.61
C THR A 32 30.18 5.70 21.34
N LEU A 33 28.87 5.64 21.62
CA LEU A 33 27.89 6.74 21.55
C LEU A 33 27.27 7.06 22.92
N GLY A 34 27.50 6.27 23.98
CA GLY A 34 27.03 6.57 25.35
C GLY A 34 25.52 6.44 25.59
N LEU A 35 24.74 6.05 24.57
CA LEU A 35 23.28 6.05 24.64
C LEU A 35 22.73 4.80 25.36
N GLY A 36 21.92 5.01 26.40
CA GLY A 36 21.12 4.01 27.09
C GLY A 36 19.77 3.76 26.40
N LEU A 37 19.01 2.78 26.89
CA LEU A 37 17.67 2.45 26.34
C LEU A 37 16.67 3.63 26.41
N LEU A 38 16.93 4.59 27.32
CA LEU A 38 16.18 5.84 27.49
C LEU A 38 16.43 6.86 26.38
N ASP A 39 17.44 6.67 25.54
CA ASP A 39 17.79 7.58 24.44
C ASP A 39 17.14 7.17 23.10
N TYR A 40 16.39 6.07 23.10
CA TYR A 40 15.64 5.60 21.94
C TYR A 40 14.15 5.83 22.15
N LEU A 41 13.48 6.40 21.14
CA LEU A 41 12.02 6.46 21.16
C LEU A 41 11.47 5.07 20.82
N VAL A 42 11.07 4.31 21.84
CA VAL A 42 10.45 3.00 21.66
C VAL A 42 8.94 3.14 21.56
N LYS A 43 8.34 2.58 20.50
CA LYS A 43 6.91 2.51 20.27
C LYS A 43 6.48 1.07 20.09
N ILE A 44 5.70 0.58 21.05
CA ILE A 44 5.10 -0.75 21.00
C ILE A 44 3.65 -0.53 20.58
N HIS A 45 3.26 -1.12 19.45
CA HIS A 45 1.88 -1.21 19.04
C HIS A 45 1.37 -2.61 19.38
N GLU A 46 0.63 -2.66 20.47
CA GLU A 46 -0.01 -3.86 20.98
C GLU A 46 -1.47 -3.87 20.55
N TYR A 47 -1.88 -4.97 19.94
CA TYR A 47 -3.28 -5.23 19.63
C TYR A 47 -3.92 -5.96 20.83
N ASP A 48 -4.94 -5.35 21.42
CA ASP A 48 -5.85 -5.98 22.37
C ASP A 48 -7.16 -6.40 21.68
N ASP A 49 -8.06 -7.06 22.42
CA ASP A 49 -9.37 -7.48 21.91
C ASP A 49 -10.35 -6.31 21.69
N GLU A 50 -10.10 -5.13 22.27
CA GLU A 50 -10.99 -3.98 22.18
C GLU A 50 -10.81 -3.18 20.88
N VAL A 51 -9.61 -3.20 20.30
CA VAL A 51 -9.33 -2.58 19.00
C VAL A 51 -9.47 -3.62 17.89
N ALA A 52 -10.57 -3.51 17.11
CA ALA A 52 -10.81 -4.33 15.91
C ALA A 52 -9.49 -4.62 15.16
N ARG A 53 -9.09 -5.89 15.06
CA ARG A 53 -7.77 -6.31 14.53
C ARG A 53 -7.53 -5.77 13.11
N LYS A 54 -6.84 -4.62 12.99
CA LYS A 54 -6.54 -3.96 11.71
C LYS A 54 -5.34 -4.57 10.95
N GLY A 55 -4.71 -5.60 11.52
CA GLY A 55 -3.65 -6.38 10.89
C GLY A 55 -2.24 -5.78 11.02
N ILE A 56 -1.19 -6.59 10.82
CA ILE A 56 0.21 -6.21 11.10
C ILE A 56 0.63 -4.94 10.34
N ALA A 57 0.20 -4.80 9.08
CA ALA A 57 0.50 -3.61 8.26
C ALA A 57 -0.01 -2.31 8.89
N TYR A 58 -1.24 -2.31 9.44
CA TYR A 58 -1.77 -1.14 10.16
C TYR A 58 -0.91 -0.82 11.40
N GLY A 59 -0.49 -1.84 12.14
CA GLY A 59 0.29 -1.66 13.36
C GLY A 59 1.66 -1.07 13.08
N LYS A 60 2.32 -1.56 12.03
CA LYS A 60 3.59 -0.98 11.54
C LYS A 60 3.40 0.46 11.08
N ASN A 61 2.28 0.78 10.44
CA ASN A 61 1.96 2.18 10.10
C ASN A 61 1.76 3.07 11.34
N GLN A 62 1.18 2.55 12.43
CA GLN A 62 1.08 3.32 13.68
C GLN A 62 2.46 3.57 14.30
N CYS A 63 3.33 2.55 14.32
CA CYS A 63 4.72 2.72 14.72
C CYS A 63 5.42 3.78 13.86
N LEU A 64 5.31 3.72 12.54
CA LEU A 64 5.94 4.69 11.63
C LEU A 64 5.42 6.11 11.81
N LYS A 65 4.11 6.29 12.05
CA LYS A 65 3.52 7.60 12.37
C LYS A 65 4.09 8.17 13.66
N ALA A 66 4.23 7.33 14.69
CA ALA A 66 4.76 7.75 15.99
C ALA A 66 6.28 8.00 15.96
N LEU A 67 7.00 7.38 15.01
CA LEU A 67 8.45 7.47 14.86
C LEU A 67 8.89 8.38 13.70
N LYS A 68 7.96 9.10 13.06
CA LYS A 68 8.20 9.90 11.83
C LYS A 68 9.29 10.97 11.97
N ASP A 69 9.56 11.39 13.20
CA ASP A 69 10.52 12.44 13.52
C ASP A 69 11.92 11.89 13.86
N CYS A 70 12.07 10.56 13.93
CA CYS A 70 13.35 9.88 14.09
C CYS A 70 14.13 9.85 12.76
N ASP A 71 15.46 9.97 12.83
CA ASP A 71 16.36 9.91 11.68
C ASP A 71 16.50 8.47 11.16
N TYR A 72 16.59 7.52 12.11
CA TYR A 72 16.72 6.09 11.88
C TYR A 72 15.60 5.36 12.62
N ILE A 73 14.94 4.44 11.93
CA ILE A 73 13.78 3.72 12.44
C ILE A 73 14.04 2.23 12.24
N PHE A 74 13.82 1.45 13.28
CA PHE A 74 13.87 0.00 13.21
C PHE A 74 12.50 -0.56 13.58
N LEU A 75 11.90 -1.32 12.68
CA LEU A 75 10.63 -2.01 12.92
C LEU A 75 10.88 -3.49 13.13
N PHE A 76 10.20 -4.05 14.12
CA PHE A 76 10.25 -5.46 14.50
C PHE A 76 8.84 -6.05 14.57
N ASP A 77 8.71 -7.31 14.16
CA ASP A 77 7.71 -8.21 14.75
C ASP A 77 8.21 -8.71 16.11
N ASP A 78 7.30 -9.16 16.97
CA ASP A 78 7.60 -9.55 18.36
C ASP A 78 8.47 -10.81 18.50
N ASP A 79 8.60 -11.59 17.43
CA ASP A 79 9.44 -12.78 17.32
C ASP A 79 10.79 -12.53 16.62
N CYS A 80 11.12 -11.27 16.31
CA CYS A 80 12.42 -10.87 15.77
C CYS A 80 13.21 -10.05 16.81
N VAL A 81 14.39 -10.52 17.19
CA VAL A 81 15.20 -9.90 18.25
C VAL A 81 16.64 -9.64 17.80
N PRO A 82 17.30 -8.59 18.31
CA PRO A 82 18.74 -8.45 18.16
C PRO A 82 19.46 -9.55 18.94
N ILE A 83 20.59 -10.04 18.41
CA ILE A 83 21.40 -11.11 19.04
C ILE A 83 22.86 -10.71 19.29
N LYS A 84 23.25 -9.48 18.92
CA LYS A 84 24.63 -9.00 19.01
C LYS A 84 24.65 -7.51 19.32
N GLU A 85 25.58 -7.09 20.17
CA GLU A 85 25.80 -5.67 20.47
C GLU A 85 26.28 -4.90 19.24
N GLY A 86 25.99 -3.59 19.22
CA GLY A 86 26.41 -2.72 18.12
C GLY A 86 25.59 -2.86 16.84
N TRP A 87 24.52 -3.67 16.84
CA TRP A 87 23.64 -3.89 15.68
C TRP A 87 23.09 -2.58 15.09
N ILE A 88 22.69 -1.61 15.91
CA ILE A 88 22.24 -0.28 15.45
C ILE A 88 23.33 0.42 14.63
N LYS A 89 24.56 0.46 15.16
CA LYS A 89 25.70 1.10 14.49
C LYS A 89 26.03 0.40 13.18
N TRP A 90 25.90 -0.91 13.16
CA TRP A 90 26.13 -1.71 11.97
C TRP A 90 25.18 -1.29 10.83
N PHE A 91 23.88 -1.14 11.09
CA PHE A 91 22.92 -0.64 10.09
C PHE A 91 23.16 0.82 9.68
N ILE A 92 23.47 1.70 10.63
CA ILE A 92 23.76 3.11 10.33
C ILE A 92 25.02 3.23 9.47
N LYS A 93 26.06 2.46 9.78
CA LYS A 93 27.29 2.38 8.99
C LYS A 93 27.00 1.86 7.59
N ALA A 94 26.25 0.75 7.48
CA ALA A 94 25.83 0.19 6.20
C ALA A 94 25.04 1.20 5.35
N ARG A 95 24.13 1.99 5.95
CA ARG A 95 23.45 3.10 5.26
C ARG A 95 24.45 4.11 4.72
N LYS A 96 25.37 4.60 5.57
CA LYS A 96 26.34 5.65 5.20
C LYS A 96 27.23 5.20 4.05
N GLU A 97 27.70 3.96 4.09
CA GLU A 97 28.59 3.41 3.06
C GLU A 97 27.86 3.11 1.74
N SER A 98 26.72 2.41 1.83
CA SER A 98 26.00 1.92 0.65
C SER A 98 25.15 2.97 -0.06
N GLY A 99 24.69 4.01 0.65
CA GLY A 99 23.67 4.92 0.14
C GLY A 99 22.23 4.45 0.38
N GLN A 100 22.01 3.22 0.88
CA GLN A 100 20.69 2.58 0.90
C GLN A 100 19.86 2.92 2.13
N HIS A 101 18.69 3.50 1.92
CA HIS A 101 17.81 4.02 2.97
C HIS A 101 16.94 2.98 3.68
N HIS A 102 16.96 1.74 3.22
CA HIS A 102 16.09 0.67 3.69
C HIS A 102 16.85 -0.67 3.66
N PHE A 103 16.80 -1.42 4.76
CA PHE A 103 17.32 -2.79 4.85
C PHE A 103 16.26 -3.71 5.46
N LEU A 104 16.21 -4.94 4.97
CA LEU A 104 15.25 -5.95 5.38
C LEU A 104 15.96 -7.18 5.90
N TYR A 105 15.38 -7.82 6.90
CA TYR A 105 15.70 -9.21 7.21
C TYR A 105 14.89 -10.13 6.29
N LEU A 106 15.58 -11.00 5.57
CA LEU A 106 15.00 -12.02 4.69
C LEU A 106 15.39 -13.40 5.22
N ARG A 107 14.41 -14.28 5.39
CA ARG A 107 14.67 -15.70 5.61
C ARG A 107 15.04 -16.34 4.28
N ASP A 108 16.00 -17.25 4.31
CA ASP A 108 16.35 -18.02 3.12
C ASP A 108 15.18 -18.90 2.68
N THR A 109 14.81 -18.81 1.41
CA THR A 109 13.70 -19.56 0.81
C THR A 109 14.07 -19.93 -0.62
N PRO A 110 13.53 -21.03 -1.19
CA PRO A 110 13.89 -21.45 -2.55
C PRO A 110 13.63 -20.40 -3.66
N SER A 111 12.76 -19.43 -3.42
CA SER A 111 12.44 -18.35 -4.35
C SER A 111 13.31 -17.10 -4.18
N LEU A 112 14.08 -17.01 -3.09
CA LEU A 112 14.94 -15.87 -2.80
C LEU A 112 16.17 -15.90 -3.72
N ARG A 113 16.34 -14.84 -4.52
CA ARG A 113 17.48 -14.69 -5.43
C ARG A 113 18.12 -13.33 -5.22
N CYS A 114 19.44 -13.31 -5.10
CA CYS A 114 20.21 -12.08 -5.15
C CYS A 114 20.17 -11.55 -6.59
N THR A 115 19.60 -10.36 -6.77
CA THR A 115 19.47 -9.68 -8.07
C THR A 115 20.60 -8.70 -8.32
N GLY A 116 21.40 -8.38 -7.31
CA GLY A 116 22.56 -7.52 -7.46
C GLY A 116 23.29 -7.26 -6.16
N VAL A 117 24.46 -6.64 -6.26
CA VAL A 117 25.25 -6.20 -5.11
C VAL A 117 25.67 -4.76 -5.33
N LYS A 118 25.41 -3.89 -4.35
CA LYS A 118 25.84 -2.48 -4.40
C LYS A 118 26.64 -2.16 -3.15
N LYS A 119 27.93 -1.87 -3.34
CA LYS A 119 28.88 -1.53 -2.26
C LYS A 119 28.84 -2.56 -1.11
N GLY A 120 28.89 -3.85 -1.46
CA GLY A 120 28.85 -4.96 -0.49
C GLY A 120 27.46 -5.29 0.07
N ILE A 121 26.41 -4.53 -0.25
CA ILE A 121 25.03 -4.84 0.15
C ILE A 121 24.33 -5.62 -0.96
N GLN A 122 23.84 -6.81 -0.64
CA GLN A 122 23.04 -7.64 -1.53
C GLN A 122 21.63 -7.06 -1.69
N ILE A 123 21.12 -7.15 -2.92
CA ILE A 123 19.77 -6.75 -3.32
C ILE A 123 19.06 -8.03 -3.75
N PHE A 124 17.82 -8.22 -3.30
CA PHE A 124 17.06 -9.44 -3.54
C PHE A 124 15.78 -9.16 -4.32
N ASN A 125 15.26 -10.18 -5.01
CA ASN A 125 14.00 -10.16 -5.75
C ASN A 125 12.74 -10.19 -4.87
N ASN A 126 12.89 -10.37 -3.56
CA ASN A 126 11.79 -10.52 -2.62
C ASN A 126 11.99 -9.62 -1.39
N CYS A 127 10.93 -9.43 -0.61
CA CYS A 127 10.93 -8.63 0.60
C CYS A 127 10.47 -9.43 1.82
N GLY A 128 10.74 -8.89 3.01
CA GLY A 128 10.37 -9.48 4.29
C GLY A 128 9.94 -8.37 5.24
N GLY A 129 9.09 -8.71 6.21
CA GLY A 129 8.52 -7.74 7.16
C GLY A 129 9.02 -7.89 8.59
N ALA A 130 9.58 -9.04 8.97
CA ALA A 130 9.90 -9.37 10.37
C ALA A 130 10.85 -8.37 11.03
N PHE A 131 11.81 -7.85 10.26
CA PHE A 131 12.63 -6.72 10.67
C PHE A 131 12.91 -5.80 9.49
N MET A 132 12.84 -4.50 9.74
CA MET A 132 13.09 -3.45 8.75
C MET A 132 13.85 -2.30 9.38
N PHE A 133 14.97 -1.90 8.76
CA PHE A 133 15.63 -0.62 8.99
C PHE A 133 15.17 0.38 7.95
N LEU A 134 14.76 1.57 8.38
CA LEU A 134 14.27 2.65 7.55
C LEU A 134 14.94 3.95 8.00
N THR A 135 15.21 4.84 7.06
CA THR A 135 15.56 6.25 7.39
C THR A 135 14.34 7.14 7.26
N LYS A 136 14.37 8.32 7.88
CA LYS A 136 13.34 9.36 7.71
C LYS A 136 13.04 9.66 6.24
N GLU A 137 14.06 9.55 5.37
CA GLU A 137 13.90 9.76 3.94
C GLU A 137 12.90 8.77 3.33
N VAL A 138 12.92 7.50 3.72
CA VAL A 138 11.93 6.52 3.21
C VAL A 138 10.52 6.95 3.54
N LEU A 139 10.29 7.47 4.75
CA LEU A 139 8.98 7.98 5.15
C LEU A 139 8.58 9.26 4.43
N LYS A 140 9.54 10.15 4.11
CA LYS A 140 9.27 11.36 3.33
C LYS A 140 8.96 11.05 1.87
N THR A 141 9.74 10.15 1.25
CA THR A 141 9.63 9.82 -0.18
C THR A 141 8.46 8.86 -0.44
N VAL A 142 8.28 7.81 0.35
CA VAL A 142 7.23 6.81 0.12
C VAL A 142 5.95 7.16 0.86
N GLY A 143 6.04 7.90 1.97
CA GLY A 143 4.92 8.10 2.89
C GLY A 143 4.62 6.86 3.72
N GLY A 144 3.63 6.97 4.62
CA GLY A 144 2.80 5.80 4.93
C GLY A 144 1.87 5.55 3.74
N PHE A 145 1.62 4.28 3.40
CA PHE A 145 0.82 3.78 2.25
C PHE A 145 0.03 4.81 1.42
N ASN A 146 0.14 4.66 0.09
CA ASN A 146 -0.52 5.44 -0.97
C ASN A 146 -1.84 6.11 -0.55
N LYS A 147 -1.82 7.45 -0.44
CA LYS A 147 -2.98 8.30 -0.11
C LYS A 147 -3.66 8.87 -1.34
N ASN A 148 -3.47 8.30 -2.53
CA ASN A 148 -4.06 8.84 -3.74
C ASN A 148 -5.59 8.76 -3.64
N TYR A 149 -6.24 9.89 -3.90
CA TYR A 149 -7.69 10.00 -3.95
C TYR A 149 -8.13 10.08 -5.41
N GLY A 150 -9.12 9.28 -5.78
CA GLY A 150 -9.66 9.25 -7.14
C GLY A 150 -11.16 9.53 -7.14
N LEU A 151 -11.61 10.30 -8.12
CA LEU A 151 -13.02 10.52 -8.42
C LEU A 151 -13.35 9.80 -9.73
N TYR A 152 -14.42 8.99 -9.72
CA TYR A 152 -14.79 8.13 -10.84
C TYR A 152 -16.24 8.37 -11.27
N GLY A 153 -16.46 8.52 -12.58
CA GLY A 153 -17.74 8.18 -13.19
C GLY A 153 -17.76 6.69 -13.52
N HIS A 154 -18.89 6.01 -13.35
CA HIS A 154 -18.97 4.58 -13.63
C HIS A 154 -20.30 4.14 -14.25
N PHE A 155 -20.23 3.06 -15.02
CA PHE A 155 -21.37 2.30 -15.53
C PHE A 155 -21.42 0.93 -14.89
N ASN A 156 -22.62 0.46 -14.55
CA ASN A 156 -22.86 -0.88 -14.03
C ASN A 156 -23.64 -1.69 -15.05
N PHE A 157 -23.11 -2.84 -15.40
CA PHE A 157 -23.77 -3.86 -16.20
C PHE A 157 -24.22 -4.97 -15.27
N TYR A 158 -25.50 -5.33 -15.34
CA TYR A 158 -26.11 -6.29 -14.43
C TYR A 158 -26.51 -7.56 -15.17
N PHE A 159 -26.16 -8.71 -14.60
CA PHE A 159 -26.44 -10.05 -15.11
C PHE A 159 -27.05 -10.90 -14.00
N LEU A 160 -27.57 -12.08 -14.35
CA LEU A 160 -28.12 -13.05 -13.40
C LEU A 160 -29.17 -12.43 -12.45
N ASN A 161 -30.15 -11.72 -13.00
CA ASN A 161 -31.16 -10.98 -12.24
C ASN A 161 -30.55 -9.99 -11.24
N ARG A 162 -29.58 -9.19 -11.72
CA ARG A 162 -28.81 -8.20 -10.95
C ARG A 162 -27.96 -8.78 -9.81
N ARG A 163 -27.78 -10.10 -9.76
CA ARG A 163 -26.88 -10.75 -8.79
C ARG A 163 -25.42 -10.63 -9.18
N LEU A 164 -25.11 -10.56 -10.46
CA LEU A 164 -23.75 -10.32 -10.94
C LEU A 164 -23.67 -8.92 -11.54
N MET A 165 -22.70 -8.13 -11.12
CA MET A 165 -22.49 -6.76 -11.55
C MET A 165 -21.06 -6.60 -12.08
N ALA A 166 -20.93 -6.17 -13.32
CA ALA A 166 -19.67 -5.70 -13.89
C ALA A 166 -19.70 -4.16 -13.91
N ARG A 167 -18.75 -3.53 -13.23
CA ARG A 167 -18.60 -2.07 -13.22
C ARG A 167 -17.35 -1.68 -13.98
N ILE A 168 -17.52 -0.71 -14.87
CA ILE A 168 -16.43 -0.01 -15.55
C ILE A 168 -16.51 1.45 -15.13
N GLY A 169 -15.42 1.96 -14.56
CA GLY A 169 -15.28 3.34 -14.14
C GLY A 169 -14.07 3.99 -14.80
N GLN A 170 -14.22 5.27 -15.12
CA GLN A 170 -13.14 6.12 -15.58
C GLN A 170 -13.12 7.37 -14.71
N GLY A 171 -11.93 7.75 -14.29
CA GLY A 171 -11.75 8.79 -13.29
C GLY A 171 -10.45 9.56 -13.44
N VAL A 172 -10.34 10.56 -12.58
CA VAL A 172 -9.13 11.32 -12.35
C VAL A 172 -8.67 11.03 -10.94
N ALA A 173 -7.36 10.83 -10.77
CA ALA A 173 -6.75 10.58 -9.48
C ALA A 173 -5.62 11.56 -9.21
N LEU A 174 -5.48 11.92 -7.93
CA LEU A 174 -4.41 12.79 -7.44
C LEU A 174 -3.28 11.93 -6.87
N ALA A 175 -2.13 11.95 -7.55
CA ALA A 175 -0.87 11.41 -7.05
C ALA A 175 -0.31 12.30 -5.93
N SER A 176 -0.20 11.72 -4.74
CA SER A 176 0.33 12.37 -3.55
C SER A 176 1.83 12.69 -3.65
N ASN A 177 2.61 11.84 -4.32
CA ASN A 177 4.04 12.06 -4.53
C ASN A 177 4.51 11.54 -5.91
N PRO A 178 4.30 12.28 -7.01
CA PRO A 178 4.78 11.89 -8.34
C PRO A 178 6.31 12.01 -8.46
N PHE A 179 6.86 11.62 -9.61
CA PHE A 179 8.25 11.80 -9.98
C PHE A 179 8.68 13.27 -9.87
N ASP A 180 9.87 13.47 -9.33
CA ASP A 180 10.55 14.77 -9.20
C ASP A 180 12.06 14.51 -9.25
N LEU A 181 12.78 15.22 -10.11
CA LEU A 181 14.21 14.97 -10.36
C LEU A 181 15.09 15.11 -9.11
N GLU A 182 14.71 15.97 -8.16
CA GLU A 182 15.51 16.22 -6.96
C GLU A 182 14.98 15.43 -5.76
N ARG A 183 13.65 15.36 -5.61
CA ARG A 183 12.99 14.88 -4.39
C ARG A 183 12.42 13.47 -4.50
N ASN A 184 12.15 12.98 -5.70
CA ASN A 184 11.50 11.68 -5.91
C ASN A 184 11.90 11.00 -7.23
N PHE A 185 13.18 11.06 -7.59
CA PHE A 185 13.70 10.58 -8.88
C PHE A 185 13.58 9.06 -9.06
N LYS A 186 13.22 8.31 -8.01
CA LYS A 186 13.01 6.86 -8.06
C LYS A 186 11.58 6.46 -8.40
N ASN A 187 10.62 7.39 -8.32
CA ASN A 187 9.24 7.08 -8.67
C ASN A 187 9.09 7.06 -10.20
N THR A 188 9.12 5.88 -10.79
CA THR A 188 8.94 5.71 -12.24
C THR A 188 7.48 5.49 -12.63
N ALA A 189 6.55 5.44 -11.67
CA ALA A 189 5.15 5.10 -11.92
C ALA A 189 4.30 6.28 -12.36
N TYR A 190 4.54 7.47 -11.79
CA TYR A 190 3.67 8.64 -11.96
C TYR A 190 4.48 9.91 -12.28
N GLY A 191 4.50 10.35 -13.54
CA GLY A 191 5.20 11.57 -13.96
C GLY A 191 4.48 12.88 -13.59
N SER A 192 3.22 12.80 -13.17
CA SER A 192 2.35 13.95 -12.92
C SER A 192 1.52 13.78 -11.65
N LYS A 193 1.08 14.90 -11.06
CA LYS A 193 0.13 14.90 -9.92
C LYS A 193 -1.28 14.47 -10.31
N LEU A 194 -1.71 14.78 -11.53
CA LEU A 194 -3.00 14.34 -12.06
C LEU A 194 -2.78 13.09 -12.90
N LEU A 195 -3.55 12.06 -12.60
CA LEU A 195 -3.54 10.76 -13.25
C LEU A 195 -4.93 10.48 -13.83
N SER A 196 -4.95 9.80 -14.97
CA SER A 196 -6.10 9.04 -15.43
C SER A 196 -6.22 7.76 -14.60
N SER A 197 -7.44 7.39 -14.22
CA SER A 197 -7.65 6.12 -13.54
C SER A 197 -8.81 5.33 -14.12
N THR A 198 -8.54 4.07 -14.40
CA THR A 198 -9.54 3.12 -14.88
C THR A 198 -9.85 2.12 -13.78
N PHE A 199 -11.12 1.89 -13.54
CA PHE A 199 -11.64 1.02 -12.50
C PHE A 199 -12.48 -0.08 -13.14
N LEU A 200 -12.13 -1.34 -12.89
CA LEU A 200 -12.92 -2.50 -13.29
C LEU A 200 -13.32 -3.27 -12.05
N MET A 201 -14.56 -3.74 -11.97
CA MET A 201 -15.02 -4.58 -10.88
C MET A 201 -16.00 -5.62 -11.38
N LEU A 202 -15.85 -6.84 -10.88
CA LEU A 202 -16.83 -7.91 -11.00
C LEU A 202 -17.30 -8.28 -9.60
N ASN A 203 -18.59 -8.09 -9.33
CA ASN A 203 -19.17 -8.29 -8.01
C ASN A 203 -20.38 -9.21 -8.08
N TYR A 204 -20.42 -10.22 -7.22
CA TYR A 204 -21.58 -11.06 -7.01
C TYR A 204 -22.26 -10.69 -5.70
N LYS A 205 -23.55 -10.37 -5.76
CA LYS A 205 -24.40 -10.05 -4.62
C LYS A 205 -25.56 -11.06 -4.57
N LYS A 206 -25.71 -11.69 -3.40
CA LYS A 206 -26.87 -12.54 -3.08
C LYS A 206 -27.56 -11.97 -1.84
N PRO A 207 -28.69 -11.24 -2.01
CA PRO A 207 -29.47 -10.74 -0.90
C PRO A 207 -30.23 -11.88 -0.19
N ASN A 208 -30.77 -11.60 0.99
CA ASN A 208 -31.72 -12.44 1.74
C ASN A 208 -31.31 -13.91 1.88
N ILE A 209 -30.03 -14.14 2.22
CA ILE A 209 -29.52 -15.48 2.56
C ILE A 209 -30.07 -15.93 3.91
N LEU A 210 -30.17 -15.00 4.86
CA LEU A 210 -30.76 -15.24 6.17
C LEU A 210 -31.69 -14.07 6.53
N GLY A 211 -32.99 -14.25 6.29
CA GLY A 211 -33.97 -13.19 6.42
C GLY A 211 -33.62 -12.01 5.50
N ARG A 212 -33.37 -10.84 6.09
CA ARG A 212 -33.01 -9.60 5.38
C ARG A 212 -31.51 -9.42 5.15
N ILE A 213 -30.69 -10.37 5.62
CA ILE A 213 -29.23 -10.33 5.50
C ILE A 213 -28.80 -11.06 4.23
N GLY A 214 -27.97 -10.41 3.43
CA GLY A 214 -27.31 -10.98 2.26
C GLY A 214 -25.79 -10.84 2.31
N LEU A 215 -25.12 -11.48 1.36
CA LEU A 215 -23.67 -11.41 1.18
C LEU A 215 -23.32 -10.89 -0.21
N GLN A 216 -22.14 -10.28 -0.30
CA GLN A 216 -21.54 -9.92 -1.57
C GLN A 216 -20.04 -10.20 -1.54
N ALA A 217 -19.49 -10.55 -2.68
CA ALA A 217 -18.07 -10.70 -2.87
C ALA A 217 -17.69 -10.34 -4.30
N GLY A 218 -16.47 -9.87 -4.51
CA GLY A 218 -16.04 -9.49 -5.84
C GLY A 218 -14.56 -9.22 -5.98
N LEU A 219 -14.14 -9.08 -7.22
CA LEU A 219 -12.80 -8.71 -7.64
C LEU A 219 -12.83 -7.34 -8.29
N SER A 220 -11.74 -6.61 -8.18
CA SER A 220 -11.57 -5.30 -8.80
C SER A 220 -10.13 -5.06 -9.22
N LEU A 221 -9.97 -4.30 -10.28
CA LEU A 221 -8.71 -3.80 -10.79
C LEU A 221 -8.80 -2.28 -10.86
N VAL A 222 -7.84 -1.61 -10.24
CA VAL A 222 -7.67 -0.15 -10.35
C VAL A 222 -6.35 0.10 -11.05
N HIS A 223 -6.43 0.75 -12.21
CA HIS A 223 -5.28 1.17 -12.98
C HIS A 223 -5.09 2.68 -12.82
N TYR A 224 -3.87 3.11 -12.50
CA TYR A 224 -3.46 4.51 -12.47
C TYR A 224 -2.37 4.75 -13.51
N SER A 225 -2.59 5.71 -14.40
CA SER A 225 -1.59 6.16 -15.39
C SER A 225 -1.78 7.65 -15.67
N ASN A 226 -0.88 8.29 -16.39
CA ASN A 226 -1.09 9.66 -16.86
C ASN A 226 -1.26 9.76 -18.38
N ALA A 227 -1.67 8.65 -19.01
CA ALA A 227 -1.86 8.53 -20.45
C ALA A 227 -0.63 8.96 -21.28
N ASN A 228 0.59 8.82 -20.73
CA ASN A 228 1.84 9.30 -21.35
C ASN A 228 1.85 10.80 -21.68
N ILE A 229 1.06 11.60 -20.97
CA ILE A 229 1.14 13.07 -21.07
C ILE A 229 2.46 13.57 -20.46
N LYS A 230 3.00 12.86 -19.46
CA LYS A 230 4.27 13.19 -18.82
C LYS A 230 5.08 11.96 -18.39
N ALA A 231 6.34 11.86 -18.76
CA ALA A 231 7.23 10.78 -18.33
C ALA A 231 7.77 11.02 -16.90
N PRO A 232 8.09 9.98 -16.12
CA PRO A 232 7.91 8.54 -16.39
C PRO A 232 6.47 8.06 -16.09
N ASN A 233 5.98 7.02 -16.78
CA ASN A 233 4.62 6.51 -16.60
C ASN A 233 4.54 4.97 -16.64
N THR A 234 5.36 4.28 -15.85
CA THR A 234 5.24 2.80 -15.70
C THR A 234 3.89 2.37 -15.09
N SER A 235 3.12 3.33 -14.57
CA SER A 235 1.75 3.15 -14.08
C SER A 235 1.66 2.22 -12.87
N THR A 236 0.46 1.98 -12.35
CA THR A 236 0.25 0.99 -11.28
C THR A 236 -1.08 0.30 -11.44
N ASN A 237 -1.08 -1.01 -11.18
CA ASN A 237 -2.27 -1.86 -11.18
C ASN A 237 -2.51 -2.39 -9.76
N THR A 238 -3.68 -2.12 -9.21
CA THR A 238 -4.11 -2.65 -7.91
C THR A 238 -5.21 -3.67 -8.13
N PHE A 239 -4.91 -4.93 -7.85
CA PHE A 239 -5.92 -5.98 -7.75
C PHE A 239 -6.45 -6.02 -6.32
N ALA A 240 -7.77 -5.98 -6.17
CA ALA A 240 -8.43 -6.01 -4.88
C ALA A 240 -9.60 -6.99 -4.88
N PHE A 241 -9.72 -7.73 -3.79
CA PHE A 241 -10.88 -8.54 -3.47
C PHE A 241 -11.71 -7.83 -2.41
N ASN A 242 -13.04 -7.89 -2.52
CA ASN A 242 -13.96 -7.39 -1.51
C ASN A 242 -14.94 -8.50 -1.10
N VAL A 243 -15.33 -8.47 0.17
CA VAL A 243 -16.42 -9.25 0.73
C VAL A 243 -17.22 -8.33 1.64
N GLY A 244 -18.54 -8.48 1.67
CA GLY A 244 -19.41 -7.62 2.45
C GLY A 244 -20.75 -8.26 2.79
N VAL A 245 -21.37 -7.74 3.83
CA VAL A 245 -22.74 -8.07 4.24
C VAL A 245 -23.65 -6.94 3.79
N ASN A 246 -24.85 -7.28 3.31
CA ASN A 246 -25.89 -6.32 2.97
C ASN A 246 -27.17 -6.62 3.77
N TYR A 247 -27.94 -5.59 4.08
CA TYR A 247 -29.22 -5.70 4.78
C TYR A 247 -30.29 -4.91 4.03
N SER A 248 -31.42 -5.54 3.70
CA SER A 248 -32.56 -4.91 3.02
C SER A 248 -33.65 -4.51 4.03
N TRP A 249 -33.98 -3.21 4.11
CA TRP A 249 -35.03 -2.70 5.00
C TRP A 249 -36.46 -2.92 4.46
N VAL A 250 -36.58 -2.99 3.15
CA VAL A 250 -37.81 -3.25 2.39
C VAL A 250 -37.66 -4.61 1.71
N GLU A 251 -38.76 -5.33 1.53
CA GLU A 251 -38.76 -6.59 0.77
C GLU A 251 -38.24 -6.32 -0.66
N ASP A 252 -37.37 -7.20 -1.19
CA ASP A 252 -36.66 -6.99 -2.46
C ASP A 252 -37.61 -7.09 -3.66
N ASP A 253 -38.47 -6.10 -3.87
CA ASP A 253 -39.16 -5.89 -5.14
C ASP A 253 -38.20 -5.17 -6.09
N LEU A 254 -37.27 -5.93 -6.67
CA LEU A 254 -36.53 -5.42 -7.82
C LEU A 254 -37.56 -5.02 -8.88
N PRO A 255 -37.59 -3.76 -9.35
CA PRO A 255 -38.58 -3.35 -10.34
C PRO A 255 -38.45 -4.24 -11.58
N ALA A 256 -39.60 -4.74 -12.04
CA ALA A 256 -39.69 -5.60 -13.21
C ALA A 256 -39.02 -4.93 -14.41
N TYR A 257 -38.43 -5.74 -15.29
CA TYR A 257 -37.83 -5.23 -16.52
C TYR A 257 -38.87 -4.47 -17.33
N ILE A 258 -38.61 -3.19 -17.60
CA ILE A 258 -39.46 -2.38 -18.46
C ILE A 258 -38.99 -2.60 -19.90
N PRO A 259 -39.76 -3.28 -20.76
CA PRO A 259 -39.36 -3.49 -22.15
C PRO A 259 -39.24 -2.14 -22.86
N GLN A 260 -38.09 -1.87 -23.47
CA GLN A 260 -37.94 -0.72 -24.35
C GLN A 260 -38.84 -0.89 -25.57
N LYS A 261 -39.74 0.07 -25.77
CA LYS A 261 -40.57 0.15 -26.98
C LYS A 261 -39.65 0.51 -28.15
N ARG A 262 -39.35 -0.45 -29.03
CA ARG A 262 -38.59 -0.19 -30.26
C ARG A 262 -39.37 0.80 -31.11
N THR A 263 -38.91 2.03 -31.15
CA THR A 263 -39.45 3.08 -32.02
C THR A 263 -38.58 3.13 -33.28
N THR A 264 -39.21 3.16 -34.45
CA THR A 264 -38.50 3.34 -35.71
C THR A 264 -37.92 4.75 -35.74
N LEU A 265 -36.60 4.86 -35.69
CA LEU A 265 -35.89 6.14 -35.75
C LEU A 265 -35.67 6.49 -37.22
N ILE A 266 -36.44 7.44 -37.75
CA ILE A 266 -36.27 8.00 -39.10
C ILE A 266 -35.67 9.38 -38.93
N GLU A 267 -34.37 9.50 -39.17
CA GLU A 267 -33.66 10.78 -39.08
C GLU A 267 -32.85 11.04 -40.36
N PRO A 268 -32.77 12.31 -40.82
CA PRO A 268 -32.06 12.65 -42.05
C PRO A 268 -30.55 12.45 -41.88
N LEU A 269 -29.87 12.12 -42.98
CA LEU A 269 -28.41 12.05 -43.04
C LEU A 269 -27.79 13.39 -42.61
N ARG A 270 -26.86 13.35 -41.65
CA ARG A 270 -26.10 14.51 -41.19
C ARG A 270 -24.62 14.33 -41.49
N PHE A 271 -23.98 15.40 -41.93
CA PHE A 271 -22.52 15.48 -42.01
C PHE A 271 -21.97 15.94 -40.66
N ASN A 272 -21.01 15.20 -40.11
CA ASN A 272 -20.29 15.58 -38.90
C ASN A 272 -18.84 15.88 -39.28
N LEU A 273 -18.36 17.07 -38.92
CA LEU A 273 -16.95 17.40 -38.98
C LEU A 273 -16.35 17.22 -37.58
N VAL A 274 -15.30 16.41 -37.47
CA VAL A 274 -14.59 16.16 -36.21
C VAL A 274 -13.12 16.49 -36.40
N LEU A 275 -12.60 17.36 -35.53
CA LEU A 275 -11.18 17.70 -35.48
C LEU A 275 -10.57 17.08 -34.22
N ARG A 276 -9.44 16.38 -34.35
CA ARG A 276 -8.77 15.65 -33.26
C ARG A 276 -7.30 16.04 -33.19
N GLY A 277 -6.77 16.15 -31.97
CA GLY A 277 -5.36 16.37 -31.69
C GLY A 277 -4.95 15.64 -30.42
N GLY A 278 -3.65 15.62 -30.11
CA GLY A 278 -3.12 14.95 -28.93
C GLY A 278 -1.75 15.49 -28.51
N VAL A 279 -1.40 15.25 -27.25
CA VAL A 279 -0.09 15.56 -26.66
C VAL A 279 0.46 14.29 -26.02
N ASN A 280 1.76 14.03 -26.18
CA ASN A 280 2.45 12.93 -25.53
C ASN A 280 3.90 13.32 -25.20
N GLU A 281 4.50 12.63 -24.24
CA GLU A 281 5.93 12.67 -23.97
C GLU A 281 6.54 11.27 -24.18
N SER A 282 7.80 11.22 -24.63
CA SER A 282 8.56 9.98 -24.75
C SER A 282 9.08 9.53 -23.38
N ASP A 283 9.24 8.22 -23.17
CA ASP A 283 9.68 7.67 -21.89
C ASP A 283 11.04 8.22 -21.43
N TYR A 284 11.18 8.36 -20.12
CA TYR A 284 12.40 8.77 -19.45
C TYR A 284 13.39 7.58 -19.39
N VAL A 285 14.57 7.72 -20.03
CA VAL A 285 15.63 6.69 -20.13
C VAL A 285 16.41 6.53 -18.82
#